data_AF-A0A1T4QYJ4-F1
#
_entry.id   AF-A0A1T4QYJ4-F1
#
_cell.length_a   1.000
_cell.length_b   1.000
_cell.length_c   1.000
_cell.angle_alpha   90.00
_cell.angle_beta   90.00
_cell.angle_gamma   90.00
#
_symmetry.space_group_name_H-M   'P 1'
#
loop_
_entity.id
_entity.type
_entity.pdbx_description
1 polymer ?
#
loop_
_entity_poly.entity_id
_entity_poly.type
_entity_poly.pdbx_seq_one_letter_code
_entity_poly.pdbx_strand_id
1 'polypeptide(L)'
;MRNNTTYSLLTGCLAALFLYACHTGNKAPDVSHIPMNVSIQRFDSALFTIDTNDIQPGMTRLHQSYPLFMPIYISEIMNFGAFTDSSKEVQRQLRLFLTNRDFRQLETAVSQKYANAGTLQKELEEAFRYTQYYIPAFRAPKVVTFTSGIANYGAITIDSILGIGLDMYMGADFPPYAQIPDYPDYMIRRFAPEYITTNCMQVLQQQLYPAPRNSGGLLEQMIEAGKQQYFLSKVLPHTPDSIRLGYTKEQLQWCRENEKMIWQFFVQNNLLYTTDWQQINLFMNDAPATQGMPEGSPGKIGYFVGYEIVNKYMEKHADVSVQQLMESKNLLEIFKASKYRP
;
A
#
# COMPACT_ATOMS: atom_id res chain seq x y z
N MET A 1 38.25 4.18 54.95
CA MET A 1 37.43 4.64 53.80
C MET A 1 37.76 3.75 52.62
N ARG A 2 37.00 2.66 52.45
CA ARG A 2 37.33 1.55 51.54
C ARG A 2 36.04 1.21 50.77
N ASN A 3 36.15 1.03 49.47
CA ASN A 3 35.21 0.35 48.56
C ASN A 3 33.98 1.11 48.01
N ASN A 4 34.17 2.28 47.37
CA ASN A 4 33.16 2.83 46.45
C ASN A 4 33.53 2.74 44.96
N THR A 5 34.74 2.30 44.61
CA THR A 5 35.20 2.29 43.22
C THR A 5 34.82 1.03 42.43
N THR A 6 34.38 -0.04 43.11
CA THR A 6 34.02 -1.32 42.46
C THR A 6 32.60 -1.34 41.89
N TYR A 7 31.67 -0.52 42.41
CA TYR A 7 30.29 -0.47 41.94
C TYR A 7 30.11 0.40 40.67
N SER A 8 31.05 1.31 40.39
CA SER A 8 31.02 2.19 39.21
C SER A 8 31.47 1.47 37.93
N LEU A 9 32.35 0.47 38.04
CA LEU A 9 32.80 -0.34 36.91
C LEU A 9 31.78 -1.42 36.52
N LEU A 10 31.03 -1.96 37.50
CA LEU A 10 29.95 -2.92 37.27
C LEU A 10 28.69 -2.26 36.67
N THR A 11 28.36 -1.03 37.05
CA THR A 11 27.26 -0.26 36.44
C THR A 11 27.61 0.25 35.04
N GLY A 12 28.89 0.58 34.78
CA GLY A 12 29.37 0.91 33.43
C GLY A 12 29.34 -0.27 32.44
N CYS A 13 29.66 -1.49 32.89
CA CYS A 13 29.58 -2.69 32.04
C CYS A 13 28.15 -3.13 31.75
N LEU A 14 27.20 -2.92 32.68
CA LEU A 14 25.78 -3.21 32.43
C LEU A 14 25.14 -2.22 31.45
N ALA A 15 25.56 -0.95 31.45
CA ALA A 15 25.07 0.07 30.51
C ALA A 15 25.63 -0.12 29.08
N ALA A 16 26.83 -0.72 28.94
CA ALA A 16 27.42 -1.03 27.63
C ALA A 16 26.77 -2.24 26.93
N LEU A 17 26.08 -3.12 27.67
CA LEU A 17 25.37 -4.28 27.12
C LEU A 17 24.00 -3.93 26.51
N PHE A 18 23.43 -2.75 26.81
CA PHE A 18 22.18 -2.29 26.18
C PHE A 18 22.36 -1.64 24.81
N LEU A 19 23.60 -1.38 24.38
CA LEU A 19 23.90 -0.85 23.04
C LEU A 19 24.24 -1.95 22.01
N TYR A 20 24.21 -3.22 22.43
CA TYR A 20 24.36 -4.39 21.56
C TYR A 20 23.04 -5.11 21.25
N ALA A 21 21.90 -4.41 21.39
CA ALA A 21 20.68 -4.77 20.66
C ALA A 21 20.87 -4.42 19.17
N CYS A 22 21.83 -5.08 18.53
CA CYS A 22 21.95 -5.07 17.08
C CYS A 22 20.66 -5.64 16.51
N HIS A 23 19.93 -4.81 15.77
CA HIS A 23 18.95 -5.24 14.80
C HIS A 23 19.55 -6.35 13.93
N THR A 24 19.26 -7.60 14.25
CA THR A 24 19.52 -8.76 13.38
C THR A 24 18.48 -8.78 12.27
N GLY A 25 18.39 -7.68 11.52
CA GLY A 25 17.76 -7.62 10.22
C GLY A 25 18.85 -7.60 9.17
N ASN A 26 18.69 -8.37 8.10
CA ASN A 26 19.56 -8.24 6.93
C ASN A 26 19.51 -6.77 6.48
N LYS A 27 20.66 -6.09 6.47
CA LYS A 27 20.75 -4.72 5.95
C LYS A 27 20.22 -4.70 4.52
N ALA A 28 19.37 -3.73 4.20
CA ALA A 28 18.89 -3.53 2.84
C ALA A 28 20.10 -3.32 1.89
N PRO A 29 20.04 -3.84 0.66
CA PRO A 29 21.12 -3.66 -0.31
C PRO A 29 21.27 -2.17 -0.65
N ASP A 30 22.49 -1.76 -1.00
CA ASP A 30 22.74 -0.43 -1.54
C ASP A 30 22.30 -0.37 -3.00
N VAL A 31 21.28 0.43 -3.28
CA VAL A 31 20.70 0.65 -4.62
C VAL A 31 20.99 2.03 -5.17
N SER A 32 21.84 2.84 -4.52
CA SER A 32 22.15 4.22 -4.92
C SER A 32 22.77 4.33 -6.32
N HIS A 33 23.42 3.27 -6.77
CA HIS A 33 24.01 3.16 -8.11
C HIS A 33 22.98 2.94 -9.23
N ILE A 34 21.73 2.59 -8.91
CA ILE A 34 20.67 2.40 -9.91
C ILE A 34 20.10 3.77 -10.30
N PRO A 35 20.28 4.22 -11.55
CA PRO A 35 19.73 5.50 -11.98
C PRO A 35 18.21 5.42 -11.99
N MET A 36 17.58 6.34 -11.28
CA MET A 36 16.12 6.46 -11.22
C MET A 36 15.74 7.92 -11.13
N ASN A 37 14.82 8.34 -11.98
CA ASN A 37 14.25 9.68 -12.01
C ASN A 37 12.75 9.54 -12.19
N VAL A 38 11.99 9.98 -11.19
CA VAL A 38 10.52 9.95 -11.23
C VAL A 38 10.03 11.37 -11.45
N SER A 39 9.18 11.56 -12.47
CA SER A 39 8.47 12.81 -12.67
C SER A 39 7.00 12.60 -12.32
N ILE A 40 6.48 13.42 -11.41
CA ILE A 40 5.08 13.40 -10.99
C ILE A 40 4.32 14.44 -11.81
N GLN A 41 3.39 13.98 -12.64
CA GLN A 41 2.55 14.84 -13.47
C GLN A 41 1.26 15.19 -12.73
N ARG A 42 1.03 16.50 -12.52
CA ARG A 42 -0.09 17.05 -11.75
C ARG A 42 -1.37 17.16 -12.58
N PHE A 43 -1.93 16.02 -12.98
CA PHE A 43 -3.22 16.00 -13.69
C PHE A 43 -4.35 16.56 -12.80
N ASP A 44 -4.32 16.29 -11.49
CA ASP A 44 -5.19 16.86 -10.48
C ASP A 44 -5.33 18.38 -10.61
N SER A 45 -4.22 19.12 -10.66
CA SER A 45 -4.26 20.58 -10.82
C SER A 45 -4.58 20.98 -12.25
N ALA A 46 -4.04 20.29 -13.26
CA ALA A 46 -4.24 20.62 -14.67
C ALA A 46 -5.71 20.54 -15.09
N LEU A 47 -6.46 19.56 -14.55
CA LEU A 47 -7.89 19.38 -14.82
C LEU A 47 -8.73 20.60 -14.43
N PHE A 48 -8.38 21.27 -13.32
CA PHE A 48 -9.14 22.41 -12.80
C PHE A 48 -8.82 23.74 -13.48
N THR A 49 -7.92 23.73 -14.47
CA THR A 49 -7.60 24.87 -15.34
C THR A 49 -8.50 24.97 -16.58
N ILE A 50 -9.36 23.98 -16.84
CA ILE A 50 -10.32 24.03 -17.95
C ILE A 50 -11.28 25.21 -17.76
N ASP A 51 -11.52 25.97 -18.84
CA ASP A 51 -12.58 26.98 -18.88
C ASP A 51 -13.95 26.31 -18.81
N THR A 52 -14.70 26.57 -17.75
CA THR A 52 -16.01 25.95 -17.53
C THR A 52 -17.12 26.56 -18.39
N ASN A 53 -16.84 27.63 -19.14
CA ASN A 53 -17.72 28.16 -20.18
C ASN A 53 -17.52 27.48 -21.54
N ASP A 54 -16.34 26.89 -21.77
CA ASP A 54 -16.01 26.14 -22.99
C ASP A 54 -15.08 24.96 -22.67
N ILE A 55 -15.69 23.82 -22.35
CA ILE A 55 -14.98 22.62 -21.87
C ILE A 55 -14.13 21.97 -22.96
N GLN A 56 -14.60 21.98 -24.21
CA GLN A 56 -14.04 21.15 -25.27
C GLN A 56 -12.56 21.43 -25.56
N PRO A 57 -12.10 22.70 -25.73
CA PRO A 57 -10.68 22.98 -25.95
C PRO A 57 -9.80 22.55 -24.79
N GLY A 58 -10.25 22.74 -23.54
CA GLY A 58 -9.53 22.28 -22.35
C GLY A 58 -9.42 20.76 -22.30
N MET A 59 -10.51 20.07 -22.64
CA MET A 59 -10.56 18.62 -22.72
C MET A 59 -9.59 18.07 -23.77
N THR A 60 -9.59 18.64 -25.00
CA THR A 60 -8.67 18.25 -26.07
C THR A 60 -7.21 18.45 -25.67
N ARG A 61 -6.86 19.59 -25.04
CA ARG A 61 -5.48 19.85 -24.57
C ARG A 61 -5.01 18.88 -23.51
N LEU A 62 -5.88 18.53 -22.55
CA LEU A 62 -5.53 17.54 -21.54
C LEU A 62 -5.39 16.15 -22.14
N HIS A 63 -6.23 15.77 -23.11
CA HIS A 63 -6.12 14.47 -23.77
C HIS A 63 -4.78 14.36 -24.51
N GLN A 64 -4.32 15.43 -25.17
CA GLN A 64 -3.01 15.47 -25.80
C GLN A 64 -1.85 15.33 -24.81
N SER A 65 -1.97 15.94 -23.62
CA SER A 65 -0.95 15.84 -22.56
C SER A 65 -0.98 14.49 -21.84
N TYR A 66 -2.16 13.87 -21.72
CA TYR A 66 -2.43 12.66 -20.94
C TYR A 66 -3.22 11.61 -21.73
N PRO A 67 -2.72 11.14 -22.89
CA PRO A 67 -3.50 10.35 -23.84
C PRO A 67 -3.98 9.01 -23.30
N LEU A 68 -3.19 8.37 -22.44
CA LEU A 68 -3.56 7.10 -21.81
C LEU A 68 -4.43 7.30 -20.56
N PHE A 69 -4.19 8.38 -19.80
CA PHE A 69 -4.82 8.55 -18.49
C PHE A 69 -6.20 9.22 -18.58
N MET A 70 -6.35 10.25 -19.42
CA MET A 70 -7.57 11.05 -19.46
C MET A 70 -8.82 10.23 -19.84
N PRO A 71 -8.79 9.34 -20.86
CA PRO A 71 -9.97 8.54 -21.19
C PRO A 71 -10.44 7.68 -20.03
N ILE A 72 -9.50 7.03 -19.33
CA ILE A 72 -9.77 6.13 -18.20
C ILE A 72 -10.19 6.91 -16.96
N TYR A 73 -9.60 8.09 -16.72
CA TYR A 73 -10.05 8.97 -15.66
C TYR A 73 -11.54 9.35 -15.84
N ILE A 74 -11.94 9.70 -17.06
CA ILE A 74 -13.32 10.07 -17.35
C ILE A 74 -14.28 8.87 -17.26
N SER A 75 -13.94 7.73 -17.87
CA SER A 75 -14.87 6.60 -17.99
C SER A 75 -14.87 5.68 -16.77
N GLU A 76 -13.72 5.40 -16.16
CA GLU A 76 -13.59 4.37 -15.13
C GLU A 76 -13.49 4.97 -13.72
N ILE A 77 -12.79 6.09 -13.55
CA ILE A 77 -12.57 6.70 -12.22
C ILE A 77 -13.76 7.60 -11.86
N MET A 78 -14.10 8.53 -12.75
CA MET A 78 -15.19 9.48 -12.52
C MET A 78 -16.56 8.96 -12.98
N ASN A 79 -16.58 7.91 -13.82
CA ASN A 79 -17.80 7.35 -14.40
C ASN A 79 -18.70 8.40 -15.07
N PHE A 80 -18.10 9.33 -15.82
CA PHE A 80 -18.83 10.36 -16.57
C PHE A 80 -19.36 9.86 -17.91
N GLY A 81 -19.07 8.61 -18.27
CA GLY A 81 -19.46 7.95 -19.51
C GLY A 81 -18.30 7.69 -20.45
N ALA A 82 -18.59 7.10 -21.60
CA ALA A 82 -17.59 6.75 -22.61
C ALA A 82 -16.86 8.01 -23.12
N PHE A 83 -15.53 8.01 -23.00
CA PHE A 83 -14.71 9.10 -23.50
C PHE A 83 -14.72 9.11 -25.03
N THR A 84 -15.34 10.13 -25.60
CA THR A 84 -15.26 10.44 -27.03
C THR A 84 -15.05 11.94 -27.18
N ASP A 85 -14.30 12.34 -28.21
CA ASP A 85 -13.89 13.74 -28.39
C ASP A 85 -15.07 14.72 -28.51
N SER A 86 -16.30 14.26 -28.79
CA SER A 86 -17.50 15.08 -28.94
C SER A 86 -18.63 14.73 -27.97
N SER A 87 -18.36 14.01 -26.88
CA SER A 87 -19.40 13.61 -25.92
C SER A 87 -19.93 14.82 -25.14
N LYS A 88 -21.14 15.28 -25.49
CA LYS A 88 -21.85 16.34 -24.77
C LYS A 88 -22.12 15.97 -23.31
N GLU A 89 -22.34 14.69 -23.02
CA GLU A 89 -22.58 14.21 -21.66
C GLU A 89 -21.32 14.30 -20.80
N VAL A 90 -20.17 13.85 -21.32
CA VAL A 90 -18.88 14.00 -20.63
C VAL A 90 -18.58 15.47 -20.35
N GLN A 91 -18.78 16.36 -21.34
CA GLN A 91 -18.58 17.80 -21.13
C GLN A 91 -19.51 18.36 -20.06
N ARG A 92 -20.78 17.93 -20.03
CA ARG A 92 -21.75 18.35 -19.02
C ARG A 92 -21.34 17.90 -17.62
N GLN A 93 -20.98 16.63 -17.45
CA GLN A 93 -20.53 16.06 -16.16
C GLN A 93 -19.25 16.71 -15.68
N LEU A 94 -18.27 16.88 -16.58
CA LEU A 94 -17.02 17.56 -16.27
C LEU A 94 -17.27 19.01 -15.85
N ARG A 95 -18.17 19.74 -16.53
CA ARG A 95 -18.57 21.08 -16.09
C ARG A 95 -19.19 21.08 -14.70
N LEU A 96 -20.09 20.14 -14.40
CA LEU A 96 -20.70 20.03 -13.06
C LEU A 96 -19.64 19.78 -11.99
N PHE A 97 -18.71 18.85 -12.24
CA PHE A 97 -17.60 18.57 -11.33
C PHE A 97 -16.73 19.80 -11.10
N LEU A 98 -16.31 20.48 -12.18
CA LEU A 98 -15.43 21.65 -12.13
C LEU A 98 -16.09 22.94 -11.62
N THR A 99 -17.41 23.00 -11.52
CA THR A 99 -18.14 24.17 -10.99
C THR A 99 -18.73 23.92 -9.61
N ASN A 100 -18.73 22.68 -9.14
CA ASN A 100 -19.14 22.34 -7.79
C ASN A 100 -18.17 22.95 -6.76
N ARG A 101 -18.75 23.59 -5.74
CA ARG A 101 -18.00 24.28 -4.68
C ARG A 101 -17.12 23.34 -3.87
N ASP A 102 -17.63 22.16 -3.52
CA ASP A 102 -16.93 21.22 -2.64
C ASP A 102 -15.72 20.62 -3.35
N PHE A 103 -15.86 20.26 -4.63
CA PHE A 103 -14.73 19.77 -5.43
C PHE A 103 -13.67 20.85 -5.69
N ARG A 104 -14.07 22.12 -5.86
CA ARG A 104 -13.13 23.25 -5.93
C ARG A 104 -12.37 23.43 -4.61
N GLN A 105 -13.04 23.33 -3.48
CA GLN A 105 -12.40 23.42 -2.16
C GLN A 105 -11.46 22.23 -1.93
N LEU A 106 -11.86 21.03 -2.32
CA LEU A 106 -11.03 19.84 -2.28
C LEU A 106 -9.75 20.01 -3.12
N GLU A 107 -9.88 20.46 -4.37
CA GLU A 107 -8.72 20.71 -5.22
C GLU A 107 -7.78 21.76 -4.62
N THR A 108 -8.32 22.85 -4.10
CA THR A 108 -7.50 23.88 -3.44
C THR A 108 -6.73 23.30 -2.25
N ALA A 109 -7.38 22.48 -1.42
CA ALA A 109 -6.75 21.82 -0.29
C ALA A 109 -5.65 20.83 -0.73
N VAL A 110 -5.93 20.01 -1.75
CA VAL A 110 -4.98 19.06 -2.34
C VAL A 110 -3.78 19.80 -2.92
N SER A 111 -4.02 20.82 -3.75
CA SER A 111 -2.98 21.63 -4.38
C SER A 111 -2.10 22.34 -3.34
N GLN A 112 -2.68 22.81 -2.24
CA GLN A 112 -1.93 23.41 -1.14
C GLN A 112 -1.07 22.36 -0.39
N LYS A 113 -1.65 21.22 -0.01
CA LYS A 113 -0.95 20.16 0.76
C LYS A 113 0.20 19.56 -0.04
N TYR A 114 0.00 19.37 -1.34
CA TYR A 114 0.97 18.74 -2.25
C TYR A 114 1.66 19.75 -3.17
N ALA A 115 1.75 21.02 -2.79
CA ALA A 115 2.45 22.04 -3.58
C ALA A 115 3.91 21.66 -3.88
N ASN A 116 4.55 20.95 -2.94
CA ASN A 116 5.87 20.36 -3.11
C ASN A 116 5.79 18.83 -3.09
N ALA A 117 5.93 18.21 -4.26
CA ALA A 117 5.94 16.75 -4.40
C ALA A 117 7.33 16.11 -4.21
N GLY A 118 8.34 16.88 -3.81
CA GLY A 118 9.74 16.43 -3.76
C GLY A 118 10.00 15.29 -2.78
N THR A 119 9.28 15.23 -1.65
CA THR A 119 9.37 14.10 -0.71
C THR A 119 8.81 12.83 -1.35
N LEU A 120 7.59 12.89 -1.88
CA LEU A 120 6.94 11.77 -2.56
C LEU A 120 7.77 11.29 -3.76
N GLN A 121 8.32 12.21 -4.54
CA GLN A 121 9.20 11.87 -5.66
C GLN A 121 10.40 11.03 -5.20
N LYS A 122 11.09 11.47 -4.15
CA LYS A 122 12.27 10.76 -3.63
C LYS A 122 11.92 9.37 -3.08
N GLU A 123 10.80 9.25 -2.38
CA GLU A 123 10.31 7.97 -1.87
C GLU A 123 9.98 6.99 -3.00
N LEU A 124 9.30 7.46 -4.05
CA LEU A 124 9.01 6.64 -5.23
C LEU A 124 10.28 6.26 -6.00
N GLU A 125 11.23 7.19 -6.15
CA GLU A 125 12.53 6.89 -6.77
C GLU A 125 13.26 5.78 -6.00
N GLU A 126 13.32 5.88 -4.67
CA GLU A 126 13.95 4.85 -3.83
C GLU A 126 13.24 3.51 -3.97
N ALA A 127 11.91 3.49 -3.83
CA ALA A 127 11.12 2.26 -3.97
C ALA A 127 11.28 1.61 -5.35
N PHE A 128 11.35 2.42 -6.42
CA PHE A 128 11.57 1.93 -7.78
C PHE A 128 13.00 1.42 -7.99
N ARG A 129 14.02 2.03 -7.38
CA ARG A 129 15.40 1.48 -7.39
C ARG A 129 15.44 0.10 -6.74
N TYR A 130 14.84 -0.05 -5.56
CA TYR A 130 14.75 -1.37 -4.91
C TYR A 130 13.96 -2.36 -5.75
N THR A 131 12.86 -1.94 -6.37
CA THR A 131 12.06 -2.80 -7.25
C THR A 131 12.89 -3.29 -8.45
N GLN A 132 13.65 -2.40 -9.10
CA GLN A 132 14.54 -2.76 -10.19
C GLN A 132 15.70 -3.67 -9.75
N TYR A 133 16.20 -3.50 -8.52
CA TYR A 133 17.21 -4.39 -7.94
C TYR A 133 16.69 -5.82 -7.79
N TYR A 134 15.49 -5.99 -7.21
CA TYR A 134 14.90 -7.31 -6.97
C TYR A 134 14.22 -7.92 -8.20
N ILE A 135 13.78 -7.10 -9.14
CA ILE A 135 13.10 -7.48 -10.38
C ILE A 135 13.76 -6.71 -11.54
N PRO A 136 14.85 -7.22 -12.13
CA PRO A 136 15.64 -6.49 -13.15
C PRO A 136 14.86 -6.08 -14.41
N ALA A 137 13.77 -6.80 -14.73
CA ALA A 137 12.88 -6.50 -15.84
C ALA A 137 11.92 -5.32 -15.55
N PHE A 138 11.82 -4.86 -14.31
CA PHE A 138 10.96 -3.75 -13.92
C PHE A 138 11.28 -2.49 -14.72
N ARG A 139 10.22 -1.77 -15.10
CA ARG A 139 10.29 -0.46 -15.74
C ARG A 139 9.42 0.48 -14.92
N ALA A 140 10.03 1.56 -14.44
CA ALA A 140 9.32 2.55 -13.66
C ALA A 140 8.16 3.15 -14.48
N PRO A 141 6.94 3.20 -13.95
CA PRO A 141 5.80 3.79 -14.63
C PRO A 141 5.91 5.31 -14.66
N LYS A 142 5.15 5.95 -15.55
CA LYS A 142 4.86 7.39 -15.43
C LYS A 142 3.95 7.60 -14.23
N VAL A 143 4.23 8.62 -13.42
CA VAL A 143 3.42 8.91 -12.24
C VAL A 143 2.49 10.08 -12.55
N VAL A 144 1.19 9.88 -12.34
CA VAL A 144 0.15 10.88 -12.56
C VAL A 144 -0.68 11.01 -11.29
N THR A 145 -0.82 12.23 -10.77
CA THR A 145 -1.70 12.50 -9.62
C THR A 145 -3.05 12.99 -10.09
N PHE A 146 -4.12 12.60 -9.39
CA PHE A 146 -5.50 12.99 -9.72
C PHE A 146 -6.32 13.22 -8.45
N THR A 147 -7.53 13.74 -8.64
CA THR A 147 -8.56 13.86 -7.60
C THR A 147 -9.74 12.98 -8.02
N SER A 148 -10.16 12.07 -7.15
CA SER A 148 -11.27 11.13 -7.38
C SER A 148 -12.63 11.64 -6.87
N GLY A 149 -12.64 12.73 -6.10
CA GLY A 149 -13.84 13.18 -5.38
C GLY A 149 -14.09 12.36 -4.12
N ILE A 150 -13.03 11.85 -3.49
CA ILE A 150 -13.02 10.99 -2.31
C ILE A 150 -13.74 9.66 -2.57
N ALA A 151 -13.46 9.04 -3.72
CA ALA A 151 -14.11 7.81 -4.20
C ALA A 151 -13.26 6.55 -4.03
N ASN A 152 -12.39 6.52 -3.00
CA ASN A 152 -11.55 5.38 -2.61
C ASN A 152 -10.51 4.94 -3.67
N TYR A 153 -10.11 5.84 -4.56
CA TYR A 153 -9.05 5.59 -5.54
C TYR A 153 -7.70 6.13 -5.02
N GLY A 154 -7.09 5.44 -4.06
CA GLY A 154 -5.79 5.86 -3.50
C GLY A 154 -4.63 5.74 -4.49
N ALA A 155 -4.36 4.53 -4.97
CA ALA A 155 -3.37 4.29 -6.02
C ALA A 155 -3.95 3.29 -7.04
N ILE A 156 -3.60 3.46 -8.31
CA ILE A 156 -4.05 2.58 -9.40
C ILE A 156 -2.94 2.40 -10.43
N THR A 157 -2.99 1.31 -11.18
CA THR A 157 -2.13 1.09 -12.34
C THR A 157 -2.94 0.98 -13.62
N ILE A 158 -2.47 1.64 -14.66
CA ILE A 158 -3.08 1.67 -15.99
C ILE A 158 -1.94 1.54 -17.01
N ASP A 159 -1.73 0.33 -17.54
CA ASP A 159 -0.63 0.05 -18.47
C ASP A 159 0.72 0.57 -17.93
N SER A 160 1.32 1.60 -18.53
CA SER A 160 2.58 2.20 -18.06
C SER A 160 2.41 3.35 -17.05
N ILE A 161 1.23 3.56 -16.49
CA ILE A 161 0.89 4.69 -15.59
C ILE A 161 0.59 4.19 -14.18
N LEU A 162 1.21 4.85 -13.21
CA LEU A 162 0.83 4.79 -11.80
C LEU A 162 0.02 6.06 -11.48
N GLY A 163 -1.27 5.89 -11.23
CA GLY A 163 -2.18 6.95 -10.79
C GLY A 163 -2.17 7.06 -9.27
N ILE A 164 -2.14 8.29 -8.73
CA ILE A 164 -2.21 8.58 -7.29
C ILE A 164 -3.37 9.56 -7.02
N GLY A 165 -4.43 9.10 -6.36
CA GLY A 165 -5.55 9.95 -5.92
C GLY A 165 -5.17 10.71 -4.65
N LEU A 166 -4.68 11.94 -4.79
CA LEU A 166 -4.14 12.71 -3.66
C LEU A 166 -5.22 13.09 -2.63
N ASP A 167 -6.46 13.17 -3.07
CA ASP A 167 -7.63 13.40 -2.23
C ASP A 167 -7.92 12.25 -1.26
N MET A 168 -7.27 11.09 -1.40
CA MET A 168 -7.33 9.98 -0.45
C MET A 168 -6.18 9.99 0.58
N TYR A 169 -5.33 11.02 0.59
CA TYR A 169 -4.15 11.09 1.47
C TYR A 169 -4.04 12.41 2.25
N MET A 170 -5.16 13.07 2.49
CA MET A 170 -5.22 14.40 3.10
C MET A 170 -4.93 14.42 4.61
N GLY A 171 -4.73 13.27 5.24
CA GLY A 171 -4.59 13.10 6.69
C GLY A 171 -5.92 12.64 7.29
N ALA A 172 -5.84 11.78 8.30
CA ALA A 172 -7.03 11.21 8.95
C ALA A 172 -7.96 12.27 9.58
N ASP A 173 -7.43 13.45 9.88
CA ASP A 173 -8.12 14.61 10.43
C ASP A 173 -8.74 15.52 9.36
N PHE A 174 -8.62 15.18 8.07
CA PHE A 174 -9.23 15.95 6.99
C PHE A 174 -10.76 15.91 7.09
N PRO A 175 -11.43 17.05 7.35
CA PRO A 175 -12.84 17.05 7.75
C PRO A 175 -13.82 16.34 6.79
N PRO A 176 -13.64 16.41 5.45
CA PRO A 176 -14.50 15.69 4.53
C PRO A 176 -14.54 14.17 4.73
N TYR A 177 -13.49 13.54 5.25
CA TYR A 177 -13.47 12.09 5.45
C TYR A 177 -14.51 11.62 6.47
N ALA A 178 -14.65 12.34 7.59
CA ALA A 178 -15.61 12.00 8.64
C ALA A 178 -17.08 12.19 8.20
N GLN A 179 -17.33 12.87 7.07
CA GLN A 179 -18.67 13.11 6.55
C GLN A 179 -19.16 12.01 5.61
N ILE A 180 -18.30 11.05 5.23
CA ILE A 180 -18.62 9.99 4.28
C ILE A 180 -18.95 8.72 5.04
N PRO A 181 -20.22 8.25 5.04
CA PRO A 181 -20.64 7.09 5.84
C PRO A 181 -19.89 5.79 5.53
N ASP A 182 -19.40 5.65 4.30
CA ASP A 182 -18.71 4.44 3.83
C ASP A 182 -17.24 4.36 4.28
N TYR A 183 -16.72 5.39 4.94
CA TYR A 183 -15.35 5.40 5.49
C TYR A 183 -15.34 5.35 7.02
N PRO A 184 -15.31 4.15 7.61
CA PRO A 184 -15.13 4.02 9.05
C PRO A 184 -13.72 4.45 9.48
N ASP A 185 -13.56 4.86 10.74
CA ASP A 185 -12.31 5.40 11.30
C ASP A 185 -11.08 4.51 11.09
N TYR A 186 -11.26 3.18 11.17
CA TYR A 186 -10.17 2.23 10.97
C TYR A 186 -9.61 2.24 9.53
N MET A 187 -10.37 2.73 8.56
CA MET A 187 -9.92 3.01 7.19
C MET A 187 -9.33 4.41 7.09
N ILE A 188 -10.03 5.43 7.59
CA ILE A 188 -9.63 6.86 7.50
C ILE A 188 -8.24 7.10 8.09
N ARG A 189 -7.84 6.38 9.14
CA ARG A 189 -6.48 6.50 9.70
C ARG A 189 -5.36 6.30 8.66
N ARG A 190 -5.64 5.57 7.56
CA ARG A 190 -4.69 5.29 6.49
C ARG A 190 -4.81 6.26 5.31
N PHE A 191 -5.75 7.21 5.36
CA PHE A 191 -5.88 8.27 4.35
C PHE A 191 -4.88 9.40 4.62
N ALA A 192 -3.60 9.04 4.72
CA ALA A 192 -2.53 9.94 5.11
C ALA A 192 -1.29 9.78 4.21
N PRO A 193 -0.46 10.84 4.05
CA PRO A 193 0.63 10.86 3.06
C PRO A 193 1.63 9.70 3.18
N GLU A 194 1.91 9.23 4.39
CA GLU A 194 2.84 8.13 4.66
C GLU A 194 2.40 6.79 4.06
N TYR A 195 1.13 6.64 3.66
CA TYR A 195 0.62 5.45 2.99
C TYR A 195 0.70 5.51 1.46
N ILE A 196 1.02 6.67 0.85
CA ILE A 196 1.04 6.83 -0.61
C ILE A 196 2.00 5.82 -1.23
N THR A 197 3.27 5.85 -0.82
CA THR A 197 4.33 5.01 -1.39
C THR A 197 4.02 3.52 -1.20
N THR A 198 3.51 3.12 -0.02
CA THR A 198 3.09 1.73 0.25
C THR A 198 1.99 1.28 -0.71
N ASN A 199 0.93 2.09 -0.87
CA ASN A 199 -0.20 1.75 -1.74
C ASN A 199 0.22 1.71 -3.22
N CYS A 200 1.09 2.63 -3.65
CA CYS A 200 1.68 2.63 -4.99
C CYS A 200 2.43 1.33 -5.29
N MET A 201 3.29 0.90 -4.36
CA MET A 201 4.03 -0.35 -4.52
C MET A 201 3.13 -1.58 -4.45
N GLN A 202 2.03 -1.51 -3.69
CA GLN A 202 1.04 -2.58 -3.61
C GLN A 202 0.36 -2.81 -4.98
N VAL A 203 -0.15 -1.75 -5.62
CA VAL A 203 -0.81 -1.87 -6.93
C VAL A 203 0.17 -2.21 -8.05
N LEU A 204 1.43 -1.79 -7.95
CA LEU A 204 2.48 -2.21 -8.89
C LEU A 204 2.80 -3.69 -8.73
N GLN A 205 2.90 -4.20 -7.50
CA GLN A 205 3.09 -5.62 -7.27
C GLN A 205 1.94 -6.44 -7.86
N GLN A 206 0.70 -5.99 -7.67
CA GLN A 206 -0.49 -6.65 -8.23
C GLN A 206 -0.51 -6.64 -9.76
N GLN A 207 -0.04 -5.55 -10.37
CA GLN A 207 0.08 -5.48 -11.83
C GLN A 207 1.17 -6.42 -12.38
N LEU A 208 2.32 -6.48 -11.71
CA LEU A 208 3.44 -7.33 -12.11
C LEU A 208 3.14 -8.82 -11.91
N TYR A 209 2.45 -9.16 -10.82
CA TYR A 209 2.13 -10.52 -10.42
C TYR A 209 0.65 -10.65 -10.06
N PRO A 210 -0.25 -10.60 -11.06
CA PRO A 210 -1.68 -10.69 -10.81
C PRO A 210 -2.03 -12.04 -10.19
N ALA A 211 -2.82 -12.00 -9.13
CA ALA A 211 -3.34 -13.20 -8.51
C ALA A 211 -4.17 -14.02 -9.52
N PRO A 212 -4.15 -15.36 -9.46
CA PRO A 212 -4.96 -16.19 -10.32
C PRO A 212 -6.46 -15.93 -10.10
N ARG A 213 -7.28 -16.06 -11.15
CA ARG A 213 -8.74 -15.84 -11.08
C ARG A 213 -9.45 -16.71 -10.03
N ASN A 214 -8.87 -17.84 -9.66
CA ASN A 214 -9.30 -18.67 -8.55
C ASN A 214 -8.16 -18.68 -7.52
N SER A 215 -8.23 -17.78 -6.54
CA SER A 215 -7.18 -17.57 -5.53
C SER A 215 -7.08 -18.70 -4.49
N GLY A 216 -7.83 -19.80 -4.68
CA GLY A 216 -7.82 -20.93 -3.78
C GLY A 216 -8.50 -20.66 -2.44
N GLY A 217 -8.22 -21.53 -1.46
CA GLY A 217 -8.75 -21.43 -0.10
C GLY A 217 -8.06 -20.34 0.75
N LEU A 218 -8.48 -20.20 2.00
CA LEU A 218 -7.98 -19.16 2.91
C LEU A 218 -6.44 -19.14 3.03
N LEU A 219 -5.81 -20.29 3.23
CA LEU A 219 -4.35 -20.40 3.35
C LEU A 219 -3.63 -19.91 2.09
N GLU A 220 -4.13 -20.24 0.91
CA GLU A 220 -3.53 -19.79 -0.35
C GLU A 220 -3.63 -18.27 -0.49
N GLN A 221 -4.79 -17.70 -0.14
CA GLN A 221 -4.97 -16.25 -0.13
C GLN A 221 -4.10 -15.53 0.91
N MET A 222 -3.90 -16.13 2.10
CA MET A 222 -2.93 -15.65 3.08
C MET A 222 -1.52 -15.65 2.48
N ILE A 223 -1.10 -16.72 1.79
CA ILE A 223 0.25 -16.80 1.21
C ILE A 223 0.43 -15.80 0.07
N GLU A 224 -0.58 -15.57 -0.77
CA GLU A 224 -0.52 -14.50 -1.79
C GLU A 224 -0.41 -13.11 -1.16
N ALA A 225 -1.20 -12.83 -0.13
CA ALA A 225 -1.05 -11.60 0.66
C ALA A 225 0.35 -11.52 1.30
N GLY A 226 0.87 -12.65 1.79
CA GLY A 226 2.21 -12.76 2.35
C GLY A 226 3.33 -12.47 1.34
N LYS A 227 3.19 -12.98 0.10
CA LYS A 227 4.10 -12.67 -1.02
C LYS A 227 4.11 -11.17 -1.27
N GLN A 228 2.94 -10.54 -1.39
CA GLN A 228 2.85 -9.09 -1.54
C GLN A 228 3.52 -8.34 -0.38
N GLN A 229 3.23 -8.73 0.87
CA GLN A 229 3.80 -8.08 2.05
C GLN A 229 5.32 -8.28 2.16
N TYR A 230 5.84 -9.43 1.75
CA TYR A 230 7.27 -9.69 1.65
C TYR A 230 7.92 -8.84 0.56
N PHE A 231 7.30 -8.71 -0.62
CA PHE A 231 7.76 -7.79 -1.65
C PHE A 231 7.86 -6.36 -1.11
N LEU A 232 6.80 -5.88 -0.45
CA LEU A 232 6.78 -4.54 0.15
C LEU A 232 7.89 -4.36 1.19
N SER A 233 8.18 -5.37 2.02
CA SER A 233 9.27 -5.25 3.02
C SER A 233 10.66 -5.18 2.39
N LYS A 234 10.81 -5.67 1.16
CA LYS A 234 12.06 -5.59 0.39
C LYS A 234 12.20 -4.27 -0.35
N VAL A 235 11.12 -3.77 -0.95
CA VAL A 235 11.18 -2.53 -1.74
C VAL A 235 10.94 -1.25 -0.95
N LEU A 236 10.49 -1.38 0.30
CA LEU A 236 10.30 -0.28 1.25
C LEU A 236 11.04 -0.54 2.56
N PRO A 237 12.38 -0.73 2.54
CA PRO A 237 13.15 -1.16 3.71
C PRO A 237 13.18 -0.14 4.86
N HIS A 238 12.79 1.11 4.58
CA HIS A 238 12.75 2.21 5.54
C HIS A 238 11.32 2.55 6.00
N THR A 239 10.30 1.92 5.42
CA THR A 239 8.91 2.10 5.83
C THR A 239 8.61 1.21 7.04
N PRO A 240 8.04 1.76 8.14
CA PRO A 240 7.68 0.94 9.29
C PRO A 240 6.70 -0.18 8.91
N ASP A 241 6.89 -1.38 9.48
CA ASP A 241 5.99 -2.52 9.26
C ASP A 241 4.53 -2.21 9.56
N SER A 242 4.27 -1.33 10.54
CA SER A 242 2.90 -0.89 10.87
C SER A 242 2.23 -0.17 9.70
N ILE A 243 2.97 0.69 8.99
CA ILE A 243 2.45 1.38 7.79
C ILE A 243 2.30 0.39 6.63
N ARG A 244 3.32 -0.44 6.41
CA ARG A 244 3.34 -1.45 5.34
C ARG A 244 2.18 -2.45 5.42
N LEU A 245 1.90 -2.96 6.63
CA LEU A 245 0.81 -3.89 6.89
C LEU A 245 -0.54 -3.19 7.11
N GLY A 246 -0.56 -1.87 7.29
CA GLY A 246 -1.78 -1.10 7.53
C GLY A 246 -2.35 -1.25 8.95
N TYR A 247 -1.49 -1.51 9.93
CA TYR A 247 -1.84 -1.62 11.35
C TYR A 247 -1.37 -0.40 12.15
N THR A 248 -1.99 -0.16 13.30
CA THR A 248 -1.34 0.70 14.30
C THR A 248 -0.15 -0.03 14.89
N LYS A 249 0.74 0.68 15.60
CA LYS A 249 1.87 0.04 16.27
C LYS A 249 1.38 -0.97 17.31
N GLU A 250 0.31 -0.64 18.02
CA GLU A 250 -0.32 -1.47 19.05
C GLU A 250 -0.95 -2.73 18.44
N GLN A 251 -1.66 -2.58 17.31
CA GLN A 251 -2.24 -3.72 16.58
C GLN A 251 -1.16 -4.68 16.07
N LEU A 252 -0.09 -4.15 15.47
CA LEU A 252 1.02 -4.99 15.01
C LEU A 252 1.75 -5.67 16.17
N GLN A 253 1.94 -4.95 17.28
CA GLN A 253 2.53 -5.53 18.49
C GLN A 253 1.66 -6.64 19.05
N TRP A 254 0.34 -6.44 19.12
CA TRP A 254 -0.62 -7.46 19.52
C TRP A 254 -0.54 -8.69 18.62
N CYS A 255 -0.45 -8.52 17.29
CA CYS A 255 -0.29 -9.64 16.36
C CYS A 255 0.96 -10.47 16.67
N ARG A 256 2.10 -9.81 16.95
CA ARG A 256 3.37 -10.47 17.28
C ARG A 256 3.30 -11.22 18.62
N GLU A 257 2.72 -10.60 19.64
CA GLU A 257 2.58 -11.22 20.97
C GLU A 257 1.62 -12.41 20.96
N ASN A 258 0.66 -12.42 20.03
CA ASN A 258 -0.40 -13.42 19.95
C ASN A 258 -0.27 -14.35 18.73
N GLU A 259 0.87 -14.36 18.02
CA GLU A 259 1.08 -15.10 16.77
C GLU A 259 0.68 -16.58 16.90
N LYS A 260 1.12 -17.24 17.98
CA LYS A 260 0.79 -18.63 18.26
C LYS A 260 -0.71 -18.86 18.48
N MET A 261 -1.39 -17.94 19.17
CA MET A 261 -2.83 -18.02 19.43
C MET A 261 -3.61 -17.83 18.12
N ILE A 262 -3.23 -16.84 17.31
CA ILE A 262 -3.80 -16.60 15.98
C ILE A 262 -3.69 -17.86 15.12
N TRP A 263 -2.50 -18.47 15.07
CA TRP A 263 -2.28 -19.70 14.32
C TRP A 263 -3.14 -20.87 14.83
N GLN A 264 -3.19 -21.06 16.16
CA GLN A 264 -4.02 -22.09 16.78
C GLN A 264 -5.51 -21.91 16.47
N PHE A 265 -6.00 -20.68 16.44
CA PHE A 265 -7.38 -20.38 16.05
C PHE A 265 -7.70 -20.90 14.65
N PHE A 266 -6.85 -20.63 13.66
CA PHE A 266 -7.06 -21.13 12.29
C PHE A 266 -7.04 -22.67 12.20
N VAL A 267 -6.15 -23.32 12.95
CA VAL A 267 -6.03 -24.78 12.96
C VAL A 267 -7.22 -25.44 13.66
N GLN A 268 -7.58 -25.00 14.87
CA GLN A 268 -8.63 -25.61 15.68
C GLN A 268 -10.02 -25.47 15.04
N ASN A 269 -10.26 -24.37 14.33
CA ASN A 269 -11.51 -24.13 13.62
C ASN A 269 -11.52 -24.68 12.18
N ASN A 270 -10.49 -25.45 11.77
CA ASN A 270 -10.35 -26.01 10.43
C ASN A 270 -10.45 -24.98 9.29
N LEU A 271 -10.00 -23.75 9.54
CA LEU A 271 -10.18 -22.61 8.63
C LEU A 271 -9.15 -22.56 7.51
N LEU A 272 -7.95 -23.13 7.69
CA LEU A 272 -6.84 -22.97 6.73
C LEU A 272 -7.21 -23.38 5.29
N TYR A 273 -8.00 -24.44 5.13
CA TYR A 273 -8.39 -24.96 3.81
C TYR A 273 -9.83 -24.64 3.43
N THR A 274 -10.49 -23.72 4.15
CA THR A 274 -11.85 -23.30 3.78
C THR A 274 -11.83 -22.60 2.43
N THR A 275 -12.84 -22.87 1.62
CA THR A 275 -13.12 -22.20 0.34
C THR A 275 -14.38 -21.34 0.42
N ASP A 276 -14.98 -21.20 1.61
CA ASP A 276 -16.15 -20.35 1.82
C ASP A 276 -15.74 -18.88 1.78
N TRP A 277 -16.27 -18.14 0.80
CA TRP A 277 -15.88 -16.76 0.55
C TRP A 277 -16.28 -15.81 1.69
N GLN A 278 -17.36 -16.10 2.41
CA GLN A 278 -17.80 -15.27 3.54
C GLN A 278 -16.81 -15.43 4.69
N GLN A 279 -16.43 -16.67 5.02
CA GLN A 279 -15.41 -16.98 6.01
C GLN A 279 -14.06 -16.37 5.63
N ILE A 280 -13.64 -16.49 4.38
CA ILE A 280 -12.37 -15.91 3.92
C ILE A 280 -12.36 -14.39 4.12
N ASN A 281 -13.45 -13.71 3.76
CA ASN A 281 -13.55 -12.26 3.90
C ASN A 281 -13.42 -11.77 5.35
N LEU A 282 -13.84 -12.56 6.35
CA LEU A 282 -13.69 -12.22 7.76
C LEU A 282 -12.22 -12.06 8.20
N PHE A 283 -11.30 -12.72 7.50
CA PHE A 283 -9.87 -12.75 7.86
C PHE A 283 -8.98 -11.96 6.89
N MET A 284 -9.43 -11.80 5.64
CA MET A 284 -8.65 -11.15 4.57
C MET A 284 -9.00 -9.68 4.34
N ASN A 285 -10.19 -9.22 4.75
CA ASN A 285 -10.62 -7.84 4.52
C ASN A 285 -10.37 -6.94 5.74
N ASP A 286 -10.35 -5.64 5.48
CA ASP A 286 -10.31 -4.63 6.53
C ASP A 286 -11.59 -4.69 7.38
N ALA A 287 -11.41 -4.60 8.70
CA ALA A 287 -12.47 -4.64 9.70
C ALA A 287 -11.94 -3.97 11.00
N PRO A 288 -12.81 -3.49 11.90
CA PRO A 288 -12.37 -2.93 13.18
C PRO A 288 -11.70 -3.99 14.06
N ALA A 289 -12.12 -5.26 13.95
CA ALA A 289 -11.53 -6.40 14.63
C ALA A 289 -11.72 -7.70 13.83
N THR A 290 -10.97 -8.75 14.17
CA THR A 290 -11.19 -10.09 13.58
C THR A 290 -12.28 -10.84 14.34
N GLN A 291 -13.30 -11.29 13.62
CA GLN A 291 -14.41 -12.02 14.23
C GLN A 291 -13.96 -13.35 14.84
N GLY A 292 -14.38 -13.61 16.08
CA GLY A 292 -14.06 -14.84 16.82
C GLY A 292 -12.72 -14.81 17.56
N MET A 293 -11.91 -13.76 17.40
CA MET A 293 -10.67 -13.57 18.15
C MET A 293 -10.89 -12.62 19.36
N PRO A 294 -9.99 -12.65 20.37
CA PRO A 294 -10.06 -11.76 21.52
C PRO A 294 -10.00 -10.27 21.17
N GLU A 295 -10.37 -9.44 22.15
CA GLU A 295 -10.23 -7.99 22.07
C GLU A 295 -8.78 -7.58 21.76
N GLY A 296 -8.62 -6.56 20.92
CA GLY A 296 -7.33 -6.11 20.41
C GLY A 296 -6.90 -6.76 19.09
N SER A 297 -7.57 -7.83 18.65
CA SER A 297 -7.31 -8.43 17.33
C SER A 297 -7.66 -7.46 16.20
N PRO A 298 -6.71 -7.02 15.35
CA PRO A 298 -7.05 -6.18 14.22
C PRO A 298 -7.80 -6.98 13.14
N GLY A 299 -8.57 -6.30 12.30
CA GLY A 299 -9.04 -6.88 11.04
C GLY A 299 -7.88 -7.23 10.10
N LYS A 300 -8.18 -7.86 8.96
CA LYS A 300 -7.16 -8.21 7.94
C LYS A 300 -6.04 -9.11 8.48
N ILE A 301 -6.32 -9.93 9.51
CA ILE A 301 -5.31 -10.75 10.20
C ILE A 301 -4.60 -11.76 9.29
N GLY A 302 -5.25 -12.18 8.20
CA GLY A 302 -4.68 -13.11 7.23
C GLY A 302 -3.44 -12.55 6.51
N TYR A 303 -3.34 -11.23 6.37
CA TYR A 303 -2.14 -10.59 5.81
C TYR A 303 -0.94 -10.74 6.74
N PHE A 304 -1.15 -10.63 8.05
CA PHE A 304 -0.10 -10.86 9.06
C PHE A 304 0.38 -12.32 9.02
N VAL A 305 -0.55 -13.28 9.13
CA VAL A 305 -0.22 -14.71 9.11
C VAL A 305 0.48 -15.09 7.80
N GLY A 306 -0.05 -14.62 6.67
CA GLY A 306 0.57 -14.79 5.36
C GLY A 306 2.00 -14.27 5.29
N TYR A 307 2.23 -13.06 5.80
CA TYR A 307 3.55 -12.45 5.85
C TYR A 307 4.52 -13.28 6.69
N GLU A 308 4.12 -13.77 7.87
CA GLU A 308 4.98 -14.60 8.72
C GLU A 308 5.29 -15.96 8.08
N ILE A 309 4.31 -16.59 7.41
CA ILE A 309 4.55 -17.84 6.65
C ILE A 309 5.61 -17.63 5.57
N VAL A 310 5.46 -16.57 4.77
CA VAL A 310 6.37 -16.27 3.66
C VAL A 310 7.74 -15.81 4.16
N ASN A 311 7.78 -15.02 5.23
CA ASN A 311 9.04 -14.63 5.86
C ASN A 311 9.80 -15.87 6.36
N LYS A 312 9.11 -16.80 7.05
CA LYS A 312 9.71 -18.07 7.49
C LYS A 312 10.20 -18.94 6.35
N TYR A 313 9.47 -18.96 5.23
CA TYR A 313 9.90 -19.62 4.01
C TYR A 313 11.22 -19.03 3.50
N MET A 314 11.27 -17.71 3.30
CA MET A 314 12.47 -17.06 2.74
C MET A 314 13.68 -17.09 3.68
N GLU A 315 13.48 -17.17 4.99
CA GLU A 315 14.57 -17.43 5.96
C GLU A 315 15.24 -18.80 5.76
N LYS A 316 14.48 -19.81 5.30
CA LYS A 316 14.96 -21.18 5.11
C LYS A 316 15.45 -21.47 3.69
N HIS A 317 15.00 -20.68 2.72
CA HIS A 317 15.29 -20.83 1.30
C HIS A 317 15.99 -19.56 0.79
N ALA A 318 17.17 -19.26 1.35
CA ALA A 318 17.92 -18.04 1.07
C ALA A 318 18.44 -17.96 -0.38
N ASP A 319 18.43 -19.08 -1.10
CA ASP A 319 18.72 -19.20 -2.52
C ASP A 319 17.56 -18.74 -3.42
N VAL A 320 16.33 -18.68 -2.88
CA VAL A 320 15.16 -18.18 -3.61
C VAL A 320 15.20 -16.67 -3.68
N SER A 321 15.17 -16.12 -4.89
CA SER A 321 15.10 -14.68 -5.10
C SER A 321 13.69 -14.13 -4.85
N VAL A 322 13.58 -12.82 -4.62
CA VAL A 322 12.28 -12.14 -4.48
C VAL A 322 11.42 -12.35 -5.73
N GLN A 323 12.02 -12.27 -6.93
CA GLN A 323 11.32 -12.52 -8.18
C GLN A 323 10.79 -13.96 -8.26
N GLN A 324 11.62 -14.97 -7.92
CA GLN A 324 11.18 -16.37 -7.91
C GLN A 324 10.04 -16.62 -6.90
N LEU A 325 10.08 -15.98 -5.73
CA LEU A 325 8.98 -16.03 -4.78
C LEU A 325 7.69 -15.47 -5.39
N MET A 326 7.74 -14.31 -6.05
CA MET A 326 6.56 -13.69 -6.67
C MET A 326 5.98 -14.55 -7.80
N GLU A 327 6.85 -15.14 -8.62
CA GLU A 327 6.48 -16.01 -9.75
C GLU A 327 5.99 -17.40 -9.33
N SER A 328 6.20 -17.79 -8.07
CA SER A 328 5.78 -19.08 -7.56
C SER A 328 4.25 -19.21 -7.50
N LYS A 329 3.74 -20.25 -8.18
CA LYS A 329 2.32 -20.60 -8.26
C LYS A 329 1.91 -21.69 -7.27
N ASN A 330 2.87 -22.45 -6.73
CA ASN A 330 2.58 -23.54 -5.80
C ASN A 330 2.61 -23.04 -4.35
N LEU A 331 1.52 -22.39 -3.95
CA LEU A 331 1.40 -21.75 -2.63
C LEU A 331 1.45 -22.77 -1.49
N LEU A 332 0.84 -23.95 -1.68
CA LEU A 332 0.89 -25.02 -0.68
C LEU A 332 2.31 -25.55 -0.46
N GLU A 333 3.17 -25.52 -1.49
CA GLU A 333 4.58 -25.87 -1.35
C GLU A 333 5.35 -24.85 -0.52
N ILE A 334 5.13 -23.54 -0.75
CA ILE A 334 5.68 -22.47 0.10
C ILE A 334 5.34 -22.72 1.57
N PHE A 335 4.08 -23.01 1.88
CA PHE A 335 3.66 -23.32 3.24
C PHE A 335 4.29 -24.60 3.81
N LYS A 336 4.29 -25.71 3.05
CA LYS A 336 4.91 -26.96 3.50
C LYS A 336 6.42 -26.82 3.73
N ALA A 337 7.08 -25.99 2.94
CA ALA A 337 8.51 -25.75 2.97
C ALA A 337 8.92 -24.72 4.04
N SER A 338 8.04 -23.81 4.44
CA SER A 338 8.28 -22.88 5.56
C SER A 338 8.37 -23.61 6.91
N LYS A 339 7.65 -24.73 7.06
CA LYS A 339 7.41 -25.43 8.34
C LYS A 339 6.87 -24.47 9.41
N TYR A 340 6.07 -23.50 9.00
CA TYR A 340 5.49 -22.50 9.89
C TYR A 340 4.63 -23.15 10.97
N ARG A 341 5.08 -23.01 12.22
CA ARG A 341 4.48 -23.53 13.47
C ARG A 341 4.96 -22.65 14.64
N PRO A 342 4.44 -21.43 14.78
CA PRO A 342 4.86 -20.47 15.80
C PRO A 342 4.56 -20.93 17.24
#